data_AF-A0AAE3ESK2-F1
#
_entry.id   AF-A0AAE3ESK2-F1
#
_cell.length_a   1.000
_cell.length_b   1.000
_cell.length_c   1.000
_cell.angle_alpha   90.00
_cell.angle_beta   90.00
_cell.angle_gamma   90.00
#
_symmetry.space_group_name_H-M   'P 1'
#
loop_
_entity.id
_entity.type
_entity.pdbx_description
1 polymer ?
#
loop_
_entity_poly.entity_id
_entity_poly.type
_entity_poly.pdbx_seq_one_letter_code
_entity_poly.pdbx_strand_id
1 'polypeptide(L)'
;MATVNFLYRSTKDKANLNLRLLFRNLNISSKIKDKETGLLIDVPYTDFVIGAKTKYEVTKHYWTKQHNRKRLNDVDLENFQTDTIKELNKIKNHILTAFNSVSPDEVTKEWLQMQIDYYYNPPKKESVIPTNLIDYIDYYIDCRKDELKETSIKKFKVIKHKLERFEIYRKKQILIIEIDDDFKNEFVDYQKEQLYSKNTRQREFVFIKTFCKHAKFKGIEVNPQLESLSLERDDDIQKIYLTFEDLIKIENIDKDKLTESLNNTKDWLIISAYLGQRISDFMHFTDKQIRVEDGKHLLEFTQKKTNKLTTIPVHPKVIEILNKRNGKFPYSISDQKYNDYIKEVCKLAELNEPTKGSKLIETETDSGIFRKKTGIYKKWELVTSHIGRRSFATNFYGKIPTSYLINITNHATESQFLSYVGKSNKDLAKETFKYF
;
A
#
# COMPACT_ATOMS: atom_id res chain seq x y z
N MET A 1 -23.77 13.16 42.49
CA MET A 1 -22.69 12.15 42.51
C MET A 1 -23.30 10.78 42.26
N ALA A 2 -22.67 9.98 41.38
CA ALA A 2 -23.12 8.63 41.06
C ALA A 2 -22.13 7.57 41.58
N THR A 3 -22.65 6.41 41.97
CA THR A 3 -21.88 5.27 42.47
C THR A 3 -22.26 4.00 41.72
N VAL A 4 -21.27 3.23 41.30
CA VAL A 4 -21.45 1.94 40.63
C VAL A 4 -21.05 0.82 41.58
N ASN A 5 -21.94 -0.15 41.76
CA ASN A 5 -21.73 -1.35 42.57
C ASN A 5 -22.02 -2.61 41.75
N PHE A 6 -21.36 -3.71 42.07
CA PHE A 6 -21.58 -5.01 41.44
C PHE A 6 -22.16 -6.00 42.45
N LEU A 7 -23.10 -6.85 42.00
CA LEU A 7 -23.84 -7.76 42.85
C LEU A 7 -24.06 -9.11 42.16
N TYR A 8 -23.86 -10.21 42.87
CA TYR A 8 -24.30 -11.54 42.43
C TYR A 8 -25.77 -11.76 42.81
N ARG A 9 -26.66 -11.94 41.83
CA ARG A 9 -28.11 -12.12 42.07
C ARG A 9 -28.69 -13.44 41.54
N SER A 10 -27.87 -14.28 40.92
CA SER A 10 -28.33 -15.56 40.39
C SER A 10 -28.48 -16.59 41.49
N THR A 11 -29.38 -17.55 41.29
CA THR A 11 -29.47 -18.78 42.09
C THR A 11 -28.52 -19.86 41.59
N LYS A 12 -28.00 -19.75 40.36
CA LYS A 12 -27.02 -20.67 39.77
C LYS A 12 -25.66 -20.56 40.47
N ASP A 13 -24.81 -21.56 40.28
CA ASP A 13 -23.44 -21.52 40.80
C ASP A 13 -22.54 -20.57 40.01
N LYS A 14 -22.71 -20.50 38.68
CA LYS A 14 -21.99 -19.59 37.79
C LYS A 14 -22.97 -18.63 37.09
N ALA A 15 -22.69 -17.33 37.14
CA ALA A 15 -23.55 -16.32 36.51
C ALA A 15 -22.86 -14.95 36.34
N ASN A 16 -23.44 -14.12 35.46
CA ASN A 16 -23.00 -12.75 35.25
C ASN A 16 -23.31 -11.83 36.42
N LEU A 17 -22.42 -10.88 36.67
CA LEU A 17 -22.59 -9.88 37.71
C LEU A 17 -23.66 -8.83 37.35
N ASN A 18 -24.45 -8.51 38.37
CA ASN A 18 -25.41 -7.42 38.49
C ASN A 18 -24.75 -6.04 38.64
N LEU A 19 -24.70 -5.16 37.63
CA LEU A 19 -24.31 -3.76 37.87
C LEU A 19 -25.48 -2.97 38.48
N ARG A 20 -25.24 -2.19 39.52
CA ARG A 20 -26.15 -1.17 40.08
C ARG A 20 -25.52 0.21 39.99
N LEU A 21 -26.21 1.13 39.34
CA LEU A 21 -25.90 2.56 39.34
C LEU A 21 -26.83 3.26 40.35
N LEU A 22 -26.25 3.96 41.31
CA LEU A 22 -26.95 4.77 42.29
C LEU A 22 -26.60 6.23 42.05
N PHE A 23 -27.60 7.11 41.94
CA PHE A 23 -27.37 8.54 41.78
C PHE A 23 -28.53 9.33 42.36
N ARG A 24 -28.24 10.58 42.75
CA ARG A 24 -29.23 11.53 43.25
C ARG A 24 -29.57 12.53 42.15
N ASN A 25 -30.86 12.72 41.91
CA ASN A 25 -31.37 13.76 41.03
C ASN A 25 -31.96 14.90 41.89
N LEU A 26 -31.45 16.12 41.70
CA LEU A 26 -31.87 17.32 42.44
C LEU A 26 -33.07 18.03 41.79
N ASN A 27 -33.43 17.65 40.57
CA ASN A 27 -34.53 18.28 39.82
C ASN A 27 -35.90 17.69 40.19
N ILE A 28 -35.94 16.60 40.96
CA ILE A 28 -37.17 15.87 41.30
C ILE A 28 -37.27 15.78 42.83
N SER A 29 -38.24 16.46 43.43
CA SER A 29 -38.54 16.34 44.86
C SER A 29 -39.23 15.02 45.18
N SER A 30 -38.98 14.48 46.37
CA SER A 30 -39.62 13.24 46.84
C SER A 30 -39.91 13.28 48.33
N LYS A 31 -40.69 12.31 48.83
CA LYS A 31 -40.95 12.13 50.25
C LYS A 31 -40.12 10.97 50.78
N ILE A 32 -39.33 11.22 51.82
CA ILE A 32 -38.55 10.19 52.51
C ILE A 32 -39.10 10.00 53.92
N LYS A 33 -39.10 8.74 54.38
CA LYS A 33 -39.50 8.39 55.74
C LYS A 33 -38.37 8.74 56.72
N ASP A 34 -38.67 9.61 57.67
CA ASP A 34 -37.75 9.98 58.74
C ASP A 34 -37.45 8.77 59.64
N LYS A 35 -36.18 8.59 59.99
CA LYS A 35 -35.73 7.39 60.72
C LYS A 35 -36.08 7.40 62.21
N GLU A 36 -36.31 8.59 62.79
CA GLU A 36 -36.60 8.74 64.22
C GLU A 36 -38.10 8.85 64.48
N THR A 37 -38.80 9.63 63.65
CA THR A 37 -40.23 9.93 63.83
C THR A 37 -41.14 9.06 62.96
N GLY A 38 -40.61 8.43 61.91
CA GLY A 38 -41.39 7.60 60.98
C GLY A 38 -42.33 8.38 60.04
N LEU A 39 -42.34 9.71 60.12
CA LEU A 39 -43.14 10.59 59.27
C LEU A 39 -42.51 10.78 57.89
N LEU A 40 -43.33 11.07 56.88
CA LEU A 40 -42.84 11.40 55.54
C LEU A 40 -42.47 12.89 55.48
N ILE A 41 -41.20 13.17 55.16
CA ILE A 41 -40.67 14.52 55.01
C ILE A 41 -40.38 14.77 53.53
N ASP A 42 -40.74 15.96 53.04
CA ASP A 42 -40.39 16.41 51.70
C ASP A 42 -38.88 16.72 51.61
N VAL A 43 -38.21 16.13 50.63
CA VAL A 43 -36.81 16.39 50.31
C VAL A 43 -36.69 16.93 48.89
N PRO A 44 -35.75 17.86 48.63
CA PRO A 44 -35.58 18.49 47.33
C PRO A 44 -34.76 17.61 46.36
N TYR A 45 -34.88 16.29 46.45
CA TYR A 45 -34.17 15.34 45.61
C TYR A 45 -34.85 13.97 45.57
N THR A 46 -34.47 13.16 44.57
CA THR A 46 -34.87 11.76 44.45
C THR A 46 -33.62 10.90 44.22
N ASP A 47 -33.49 9.83 45.01
CA ASP A 47 -32.41 8.86 44.85
C ASP A 47 -32.87 7.71 43.93
N PHE A 48 -32.10 7.47 42.86
CA PHE A 48 -32.37 6.43 41.87
C PHE A 48 -31.42 5.25 42.05
N VAL A 49 -31.94 4.03 41.86
CA VAL A 49 -31.16 2.79 41.84
C VAL A 49 -31.53 1.99 40.60
N ILE A 50 -30.66 2.00 39.61
CA ILE A 50 -30.87 1.35 38.31
C ILE A 50 -29.94 0.17 38.18
N GLY A 51 -30.42 -0.94 37.60
CA GLY A 51 -29.65 -2.17 37.43
C GLY A 51 -29.53 -2.62 35.99
N ALA A 52 -28.35 -3.10 35.60
CA ALA A 52 -28.07 -3.68 34.30
C ALA A 52 -27.26 -4.99 34.44
N LYS A 53 -27.39 -5.89 33.45
CA LYS A 53 -26.65 -7.16 33.43
C LYS A 53 -25.33 -6.97 32.70
N THR A 54 -24.21 -7.30 33.34
CA THR A 54 -22.91 -7.36 32.65
C THR A 54 -22.75 -8.69 31.91
N LYS A 55 -21.65 -8.83 31.15
CA LYS A 55 -21.22 -10.12 30.55
C LYS A 55 -20.04 -10.73 31.32
N TYR A 56 -19.73 -10.21 32.51
CA TYR A 56 -18.62 -10.70 33.33
C TYR A 56 -19.13 -11.76 34.30
N GLU A 57 -18.69 -13.01 34.11
CA GLU A 57 -19.17 -14.19 34.80
C GLU A 57 -18.25 -14.58 35.97
N VAL A 58 -18.84 -14.88 37.14
CA VAL A 58 -18.11 -15.39 38.30
C VAL A 58 -18.89 -16.53 38.98
N THR A 59 -18.25 -17.27 39.89
CA THR A 59 -18.96 -18.24 40.74
C THR A 59 -19.55 -17.58 41.98
N LYS A 60 -20.65 -18.13 42.49
CA LYS A 60 -21.33 -17.66 43.71
C LYS A 60 -20.42 -17.79 44.92
N HIS A 61 -19.68 -18.89 45.03
CA HIS A 61 -18.72 -19.11 46.11
C HIS A 61 -17.63 -18.04 46.11
N TYR A 62 -17.02 -17.77 44.96
CA TYR A 62 -15.99 -16.75 44.82
C TYR A 62 -16.51 -15.37 45.24
N TRP A 63 -17.63 -14.92 44.68
CA TRP A 63 -18.15 -13.58 44.93
C TRP A 63 -18.54 -13.35 46.39
N THR A 64 -19.14 -14.35 47.04
CA THR A 64 -19.67 -14.22 48.41
C THR A 64 -18.63 -14.45 49.50
N LYS A 65 -17.64 -15.31 49.26
CA LYS A 65 -16.69 -15.74 50.30
C LYS A 65 -15.25 -15.29 50.06
N GLN A 66 -14.84 -15.05 48.81
CA GLN A 66 -13.43 -14.87 48.46
C GLN A 66 -13.11 -13.47 47.90
N HIS A 67 -13.98 -12.86 47.10
CA HIS A 67 -13.72 -11.60 46.38
C HIS A 67 -13.31 -10.41 47.27
N ASN A 68 -13.78 -10.34 48.52
CA ASN A 68 -13.46 -9.25 49.45
C ASN A 68 -12.40 -9.62 50.51
N ARG A 69 -11.77 -10.80 50.41
CA ARG A 69 -10.73 -11.21 51.36
C ARG A 69 -9.44 -10.44 51.07
N LYS A 70 -8.81 -9.94 52.14
CA LYS A 70 -7.52 -9.20 52.08
C LYS A 70 -6.29 -10.12 51.95
N ARG A 71 -6.43 -11.41 52.28
CA ARG A 71 -5.38 -12.41 52.18
C ARG A 71 -5.97 -13.68 51.57
N LEU A 72 -5.38 -14.13 50.48
CA LEU A 72 -5.68 -15.38 49.81
C LEU A 72 -4.41 -16.23 49.86
N ASN A 73 -4.56 -17.53 50.11
CA ASN A 73 -3.42 -18.46 50.26
C ASN A 73 -3.07 -19.15 48.92
N ASP A 74 -3.80 -18.81 47.86
CA ASP A 74 -3.74 -19.43 46.54
C ASP A 74 -3.46 -18.33 45.50
N VAL A 75 -2.35 -18.49 44.77
CA VAL A 75 -1.84 -17.51 43.80
C VAL A 75 -2.77 -17.37 42.60
N ASP A 76 -3.40 -18.46 42.14
CA ASP A 76 -4.33 -18.42 41.01
C ASP A 76 -5.61 -17.67 41.39
N LEU A 77 -6.05 -17.84 42.63
CA LEU A 77 -7.20 -17.13 43.18
C LEU A 77 -6.93 -15.62 43.36
N GLU A 78 -5.71 -15.25 43.73
CA GLU A 78 -5.26 -13.86 43.85
C GLU A 78 -5.17 -13.17 42.47
N ASN A 79 -4.61 -13.86 41.47
CA ASN A 79 -4.58 -13.38 40.09
C ASN A 79 -5.99 -13.17 39.53
N PHE A 80 -6.88 -14.16 39.72
CA PHE A 80 -8.28 -14.05 39.30
C PHE A 80 -9.01 -12.89 40.00
N GLN A 81 -8.73 -12.64 41.28
CA GLN A 81 -9.27 -11.50 42.00
C GLN A 81 -8.78 -10.16 41.44
N THR A 82 -7.50 -10.07 41.12
CA THR A 82 -6.91 -8.88 40.51
C THR A 82 -7.53 -8.58 39.15
N ASP A 83 -7.67 -9.59 38.29
CA ASP A 83 -8.30 -9.45 36.97
C ASP A 83 -9.77 -9.06 37.09
N THR A 84 -10.50 -9.66 38.03
CA THR A 84 -11.89 -9.28 38.32
C THR A 84 -11.98 -7.81 38.71
N ILE A 85 -11.17 -7.35 39.67
CA ILE A 85 -11.18 -5.95 40.10
C ILE A 85 -10.85 -5.00 38.93
N LYS A 86 -9.86 -5.37 38.10
CA LYS A 86 -9.44 -4.59 36.93
C LYS A 86 -10.57 -4.43 35.92
N GLU A 87 -11.26 -5.51 35.56
CA GLU A 87 -12.39 -5.46 34.63
C GLU A 87 -13.59 -4.70 35.19
N LEU A 88 -13.93 -4.90 36.46
CA LEU A 88 -15.01 -4.16 37.12
C LEU A 88 -14.71 -2.65 37.19
N ASN A 89 -13.46 -2.26 37.42
CA ASN A 89 -13.04 -0.87 37.40
C ASN A 89 -13.14 -0.25 36.01
N LYS A 90 -12.81 -0.99 34.94
CA LYS A 90 -13.00 -0.52 33.55
C LYS A 90 -14.46 -0.24 33.25
N ILE A 91 -15.36 -1.19 33.58
CA ILE A 91 -16.80 -1.02 33.40
C ILE A 91 -17.29 0.18 34.21
N LYS A 92 -16.89 0.29 35.48
CA LYS A 92 -17.25 1.40 36.36
C LYS A 92 -16.82 2.75 35.77
N ASN A 93 -15.58 2.86 35.29
CA ASN A 93 -15.08 4.10 34.71
C ASN A 93 -15.86 4.48 33.44
N HIS A 94 -16.12 3.52 32.54
CA HIS A 94 -16.91 3.78 31.34
C HIS A 94 -18.30 4.34 31.68
N ILE A 95 -19.01 3.70 32.62
CA ILE A 95 -20.35 4.14 33.04
C ILE A 95 -20.32 5.50 33.72
N LEU A 96 -19.36 5.77 34.61
CA LEU A 96 -19.26 7.06 35.29
C LEU A 96 -18.88 8.19 34.32
N THR A 97 -18.02 7.93 33.34
CA THR A 97 -17.71 8.90 32.28
C THR A 97 -18.95 9.20 31.43
N ALA A 98 -19.70 8.17 31.01
CA ALA A 98 -20.94 8.35 30.25
C ALA A 98 -22.03 9.06 31.07
N PHE A 99 -22.14 8.78 32.36
CA PHE A 99 -23.08 9.44 33.26
C PHE A 99 -22.78 10.94 33.38
N ASN A 100 -21.51 11.34 33.45
CA ASN A 100 -21.14 12.75 33.55
C ASN A 100 -21.41 13.55 32.27
N SER A 101 -21.61 12.89 31.13
CA SER A 101 -21.90 13.53 29.84
C SER A 101 -23.40 13.68 29.53
N VAL A 102 -24.28 13.24 30.44
CA VAL A 102 -25.74 13.19 30.21
C VAL A 102 -26.47 13.81 31.41
N SER A 103 -27.64 14.42 31.17
CA SER A 103 -28.48 14.93 32.27
C SER A 103 -28.99 13.76 33.13
N PRO A 104 -29.02 13.87 34.48
CA PRO A 104 -29.58 12.84 35.35
C PRO A 104 -31.03 12.43 35.01
N ASP A 105 -31.80 13.30 34.36
CA ASP A 105 -33.18 13.04 33.92
C ASP A 105 -33.27 12.02 32.77
N GLU A 106 -32.19 11.84 31.99
CA GLU A 106 -32.13 10.92 30.85
C GLU A 106 -31.59 9.53 31.23
N VAL A 107 -31.15 9.36 32.48
CA VAL A 107 -30.52 8.12 32.95
C VAL A 107 -31.59 7.10 33.31
N THR A 108 -31.93 6.25 32.34
CA THR A 108 -32.89 5.14 32.49
C THR A 108 -32.22 3.77 32.59
N LYS A 109 -33.02 2.73 32.83
CA LYS A 109 -32.54 1.33 32.80
C LYS A 109 -32.05 0.93 31.42
N GLU A 110 -32.76 1.39 30.39
CA GLU A 110 -32.46 1.16 28.98
C GLU A 110 -31.14 1.85 28.61
N TRP A 111 -30.94 3.11 29.07
CA TRP A 111 -29.67 3.82 28.91
C TRP A 111 -28.51 3.05 29.54
N LEU A 112 -28.67 2.57 30.79
CA LEU A 112 -27.60 1.86 31.49
C LEU A 112 -27.26 0.52 30.80
N GLN A 113 -28.26 -0.20 30.32
CA GLN A 113 -28.05 -1.43 29.57
C GLN A 113 -27.37 -1.15 28.21
N MET A 114 -27.74 -0.08 27.52
CA MET A 114 -27.09 0.36 26.28
C MET A 114 -25.62 0.73 26.49
N GLN A 115 -25.27 1.44 27.56
CA GLN A 115 -23.85 1.75 27.85
C GLN A 115 -23.04 0.48 28.17
N ILE A 116 -23.64 -0.48 28.87
CA ILE A 116 -23.02 -1.81 29.06
C ILE A 116 -22.81 -2.51 27.71
N ASP A 117 -23.78 -2.44 26.80
CA ASP A 117 -23.65 -3.03 25.48
C ASP A 117 -22.58 -2.31 24.64
N TYR A 118 -22.46 -0.99 24.72
CA TYR A 118 -21.37 -0.21 24.10
C TYR A 118 -20.00 -0.53 24.67
N TYR A 119 -19.90 -0.82 25.97
CA TYR A 119 -18.63 -1.27 26.55
C TYR A 119 -18.14 -2.58 25.93
N TYR A 120 -19.04 -3.55 25.73
CA TYR A 120 -18.70 -4.85 25.13
C TYR A 120 -18.67 -4.83 23.60
N ASN A 121 -19.47 -3.96 22.98
CA ASN A 121 -19.64 -3.81 21.54
C ASN A 121 -19.64 -2.31 21.20
N PRO A 122 -18.46 -1.66 21.23
CA PRO A 122 -18.38 -0.23 20.97
C PRO A 122 -18.97 0.07 19.58
N PRO A 123 -19.89 1.06 19.46
CA PRO A 123 -20.42 1.43 18.17
C PRO A 123 -19.23 1.82 17.29
N LYS A 124 -19.19 1.29 16.06
CA LYS A 124 -18.23 1.75 15.05
C LYS A 124 -18.49 3.23 14.91
N LYS A 125 -17.58 4.09 15.40
CA LYS A 125 -17.64 5.53 15.16
C LYS A 125 -17.96 5.73 13.68
N GLU A 126 -19.03 6.47 13.39
CA GLU A 126 -19.15 7.07 12.07
C GLU A 126 -17.86 7.85 11.86
N SER A 127 -16.99 7.35 10.98
CA SER A 127 -15.74 8.01 10.68
C SER A 127 -16.11 9.31 9.98
N VAL A 128 -16.01 10.43 10.71
CA VAL A 128 -16.04 11.76 10.10
C VAL A 128 -15.08 11.73 8.92
N ILE A 129 -15.62 11.91 7.72
CA ILE A 129 -14.82 11.79 6.50
C ILE A 129 -13.84 12.99 6.49
N PRO A 130 -12.52 12.77 6.46
CA PRO A 130 -11.56 13.86 6.59
C PRO A 130 -11.64 14.86 5.45
N THR A 131 -11.57 16.15 5.75
CA THR A 131 -11.52 17.23 4.73
C THR A 131 -10.08 17.64 4.38
N ASN A 132 -9.12 17.33 5.25
CA ASN A 132 -7.69 17.43 4.96
C ASN A 132 -7.23 16.30 4.03
N LEU A 133 -6.44 16.63 3.01
CA LEU A 133 -6.00 15.69 1.98
C LEU A 133 -5.10 14.57 2.52
N ILE A 134 -4.22 14.86 3.47
CA ILE A 134 -3.28 13.87 4.03
C ILE A 134 -4.03 12.80 4.82
N ASP A 135 -4.94 13.21 5.70
CA ASP A 135 -5.80 12.30 6.45
C ASP A 135 -6.75 11.53 5.52
N TYR A 136 -7.22 12.19 4.46
CA TYR A 136 -8.08 11.55 3.47
C TYR A 136 -7.36 10.43 2.70
N ILE A 137 -6.03 10.50 2.51
CA ILE A 137 -5.28 9.42 1.89
C ILE A 137 -5.34 8.15 2.73
N ASP A 138 -5.24 8.25 4.06
CA ASP A 138 -5.39 7.09 4.94
C ASP A 138 -6.82 6.54 4.89
N TYR A 139 -7.83 7.41 4.92
CA TYR A 139 -9.22 7.03 4.74
C TYR A 139 -9.47 6.32 3.40
N TYR A 140 -8.88 6.83 2.31
CA TYR A 140 -8.96 6.22 0.98
C TYR A 140 -8.32 4.82 0.96
N ILE A 141 -7.15 4.65 1.59
CA ILE A 141 -6.48 3.36 1.69
C ILE A 141 -7.33 2.36 2.48
N ASP A 142 -7.89 2.76 3.63
CA ASP A 142 -8.73 1.87 4.45
C ASP A 142 -10.02 1.47 3.72
N CYS A 143 -10.68 2.43 3.06
CA CYS A 143 -11.90 2.18 2.27
C CYS A 143 -11.70 1.16 1.14
N ARG A 144 -10.49 1.09 0.56
CA ARG A 144 -10.20 0.28 -0.64
C ARG A 144 -9.13 -0.77 -0.39
N LYS A 145 -8.85 -1.11 0.86
CA LYS A 145 -7.74 -2.01 1.22
C LYS A 145 -7.81 -3.37 0.50
N ASP A 146 -9.02 -3.89 0.29
CA ASP A 146 -9.25 -5.20 -0.34
C ASP A 146 -9.15 -5.13 -1.88
N GLU A 147 -9.30 -3.95 -2.47
CA GLU A 147 -9.18 -3.72 -3.92
C GLU A 147 -7.72 -3.37 -4.32
N LEU A 148 -6.93 -2.86 -3.38
CA LEU A 148 -5.62 -2.29 -3.66
C LEU A 148 -4.51 -3.31 -3.48
N LYS A 149 -3.68 -3.46 -4.51
CA LYS A 149 -2.41 -4.20 -4.40
C LYS A 149 -1.50 -3.50 -3.39
N GLU A 150 -0.71 -4.27 -2.63
CA GLU A 150 0.27 -3.76 -1.65
C GLU A 150 1.23 -2.72 -2.27
N THR A 151 1.64 -2.94 -3.52
CA THR A 151 2.49 -2.00 -4.27
C THR A 151 1.83 -0.64 -4.55
N SER A 152 0.50 -0.59 -4.66
CA SER A 152 -0.26 0.65 -4.79
C SER A 152 -0.34 1.37 -3.44
N ILE A 153 -0.60 0.63 -2.35
CA ILE A 153 -0.64 1.19 -1.00
C ILE A 153 0.70 1.84 -0.65
N LYS A 154 1.83 1.16 -0.94
CA LYS A 154 3.18 1.74 -0.75
C LYS A 154 3.35 3.05 -1.52
N LYS A 155 2.86 3.15 -2.76
CA LYS A 155 2.92 4.40 -3.54
C LYS A 155 2.08 5.51 -2.93
N PHE A 156 0.88 5.21 -2.43
CA PHE A 156 0.03 6.19 -1.78
C PHE A 156 0.66 6.73 -0.50
N LYS A 157 1.29 5.86 0.31
CA LYS A 157 2.07 6.29 1.47
C LYS A 157 3.25 7.18 1.09
N VAL A 158 3.97 6.87 0.01
CA VAL A 158 5.05 7.75 -0.48
C VAL A 158 4.52 9.13 -0.88
N ILE A 159 3.36 9.19 -1.53
CA ILE A 159 2.72 10.47 -1.90
C ILE A 159 2.29 11.22 -0.64
N LYS A 160 1.68 10.53 0.33
CA LYS A 160 1.31 11.09 1.63
C LYS A 160 2.53 11.75 2.30
N HIS A 161 3.64 11.03 2.45
CA HIS A 161 4.85 11.58 3.06
C HIS A 161 5.45 12.78 2.29
N LYS A 162 5.27 12.83 0.96
CA LYS A 162 5.66 14.01 0.18
C LYS A 162 4.74 15.20 0.46
N LEU A 163 3.43 14.95 0.58
CA LEU A 163 2.46 15.98 0.94
C LEU A 163 2.66 16.47 2.37
N GLU A 164 3.02 15.62 3.33
CA GLU A 164 3.40 16.01 4.69
C GLU A 164 4.57 17.00 4.68
N ARG A 165 5.62 16.72 3.90
CA ARG A 165 6.74 17.65 3.72
C ARG A 165 6.33 18.95 3.02
N PHE A 166 5.40 18.87 2.07
CA PHE A 166 4.88 20.05 1.38
C PHE A 166 4.02 20.92 2.31
N GLU A 167 3.18 20.33 3.17
CA GLU A 167 2.43 21.06 4.20
C GLU A 167 3.36 21.80 5.17
N ILE A 168 4.45 21.14 5.60
CA ILE A 168 5.47 21.77 6.47
C ILE A 168 6.13 22.96 5.76
N TYR A 169 6.50 22.81 4.49
CA TYR A 169 7.07 23.88 3.68
C TYR A 169 6.11 25.06 3.52
N ARG A 170 4.84 24.78 3.19
CA ARG A 170 3.79 25.78 3.01
C ARG A 170 3.34 26.43 4.34
N LYS A 171 3.58 25.75 5.48
CA LYS A 171 3.07 26.10 6.81
C LYS A 171 1.53 26.19 6.85
N LYS A 172 0.85 25.46 5.98
CA LYS A 172 -0.60 25.43 5.84
C LYS A 172 -1.04 24.01 5.46
N GLN A 173 -2.11 23.54 6.11
CA GLN A 173 -2.75 22.27 5.76
C GLN A 173 -3.34 22.31 4.37
N ILE A 174 -3.33 21.17 3.67
CA ILE A 174 -3.91 21.02 2.34
C ILE A 174 -5.34 20.51 2.49
N LEU A 175 -6.32 21.40 2.29
CA LEU A 175 -7.72 21.04 2.28
C LEU A 175 -8.15 20.59 0.87
N ILE A 176 -9.06 19.62 0.80
CA ILE A 176 -9.55 19.07 -0.48
C ILE A 176 -10.26 20.14 -1.34
N ILE A 177 -10.95 21.09 -0.71
CA ILE A 177 -11.64 22.21 -1.36
C ILE A 177 -10.68 23.25 -1.96
N GLU A 178 -9.42 23.28 -1.51
CA GLU A 178 -8.39 24.23 -1.95
C GLU A 178 -7.50 23.66 -3.08
N ILE A 179 -7.89 22.55 -3.70
CA ILE A 179 -7.15 21.95 -4.83
C ILE A 179 -7.59 22.64 -6.13
N ASP A 180 -7.04 23.82 -6.37
CA ASP A 180 -7.25 24.69 -7.54
C ASP A 180 -5.98 24.91 -8.36
N ASP A 181 -5.98 25.86 -9.29
CA ASP A 181 -4.82 26.19 -10.12
C ASP A 181 -3.64 26.73 -9.29
N ASP A 182 -3.92 27.51 -8.25
CA ASP A 182 -2.90 28.08 -7.37
C ASP A 182 -2.20 26.98 -6.58
N PHE A 183 -2.96 26.04 -5.98
CA PHE A 183 -2.38 24.84 -5.38
C PHE A 183 -1.52 24.05 -6.36
N LYS A 184 -1.99 23.87 -7.61
CA LYS A 184 -1.23 23.15 -8.64
C LYS A 184 0.10 23.84 -8.91
N ASN A 185 0.13 25.17 -9.03
CA ASN A 185 1.35 25.93 -9.29
C ASN A 185 2.33 25.83 -8.11
N GLU A 186 1.86 26.05 -6.88
CA GLU A 186 2.67 25.88 -5.66
C GLU A 186 3.25 24.45 -5.54
N PHE A 187 2.42 23.42 -5.77
CA PHE A 187 2.85 22.02 -5.74
C PHE A 187 3.93 21.74 -6.79
N VAL A 188 3.76 22.26 -8.00
CA VAL A 188 4.70 22.08 -9.10
C VAL A 188 6.03 22.73 -8.79
N ASP A 189 6.03 23.94 -8.22
CA ASP A 189 7.24 24.69 -7.91
C ASP A 189 8.01 24.07 -6.75
N TYR A 190 7.33 23.71 -5.66
CA TYR A 190 7.95 22.93 -4.58
C TYR A 190 8.59 21.65 -5.12
N GLN A 191 7.91 20.91 -5.99
CA GLN A 191 8.47 19.68 -6.52
C GLN A 191 9.65 19.91 -7.50
N LYS A 192 9.75 21.06 -8.16
CA LYS A 192 10.93 21.47 -8.94
C LYS A 192 12.11 21.74 -8.01
N GLU A 193 11.89 22.49 -6.92
CA GLU A 193 12.91 22.75 -5.90
C GLU A 193 13.45 21.45 -5.31
N GLN A 194 12.58 20.47 -5.09
CA GLN A 194 12.95 19.13 -4.62
C GLN A 194 13.53 18.20 -5.72
N LEU A 195 13.77 18.74 -6.92
CA LEU A 195 14.38 18.08 -8.08
C LEU A 195 13.62 16.81 -8.55
N TYR A 196 12.30 16.77 -8.40
CA TYR A 196 11.49 15.66 -8.92
C TYR A 196 11.25 15.78 -10.43
N SER A 197 11.34 14.65 -11.13
CA SER A 197 11.12 14.61 -12.59
C SER A 197 9.71 15.05 -12.99
N LYS A 198 9.55 15.63 -14.19
CA LYS A 198 8.24 16.07 -14.74
C LYS A 198 7.21 14.93 -14.66
N ASN A 199 7.60 13.71 -15.03
CA ASN A 199 6.73 12.53 -14.96
C ASN A 199 6.38 12.07 -13.54
N THR A 200 7.29 12.25 -12.58
CA THR A 200 6.98 12.01 -11.16
C THR A 200 5.90 12.99 -10.70
N ARG A 201 6.10 14.29 -10.93
CA ARG A 201 5.17 15.36 -10.57
C ARG A 201 3.79 15.14 -11.17
N GLN A 202 3.75 14.84 -12.48
CA GLN A 202 2.53 14.53 -13.21
C GLN A 202 1.77 13.36 -12.59
N ARG A 203 2.49 12.26 -12.29
CA ARG A 203 1.86 11.04 -11.77
C ARG A 203 1.30 11.26 -10.38
N GLU A 204 2.01 11.98 -9.53
CA GLU A 204 1.58 12.30 -8.17
C GLU A 204 0.35 13.21 -8.19
N PHE A 205 0.33 14.23 -9.05
CA PHE A 205 -0.83 15.10 -9.22
C PHE A 205 -2.08 14.34 -9.70
N VAL A 206 -1.93 13.38 -10.62
CA VAL A 206 -3.03 12.49 -11.03
C VAL A 206 -3.60 11.70 -9.84
N PHE A 207 -2.74 11.23 -8.93
CA PHE A 207 -3.20 10.53 -7.73
C PHE A 207 -3.88 11.47 -6.73
N ILE A 208 -3.37 12.69 -6.54
CA ILE A 208 -4.03 13.74 -5.75
C ILE A 208 -5.46 13.97 -6.28
N LYS A 209 -5.61 14.18 -7.59
CA LYS A 209 -6.94 14.28 -8.23
C LYS A 209 -7.79 13.04 -7.99
N THR A 210 -7.21 11.85 -7.98
CA THR A 210 -7.94 10.60 -7.72
C THR A 210 -8.54 10.59 -6.31
N PHE A 211 -7.77 11.03 -5.31
CA PHE A 211 -8.25 11.14 -3.94
C PHE A 211 -9.38 12.18 -3.83
N CYS A 212 -9.19 13.37 -4.42
CA CYS A 212 -10.23 14.41 -4.41
C CYS A 212 -11.51 13.98 -5.14
N LYS A 213 -11.40 13.25 -6.27
CA LYS A 213 -12.57 12.69 -6.97
C LYS A 213 -13.32 11.68 -6.12
N HIS A 214 -12.61 10.84 -5.37
CA HIS A 214 -13.24 9.93 -4.42
C HIS A 214 -13.88 10.69 -3.25
N ALA A 215 -13.26 11.79 -2.78
CA ALA A 215 -13.84 12.68 -1.77
C ALA A 215 -15.16 13.28 -2.24
N LYS A 216 -15.19 13.79 -3.47
CA LYS A 216 -16.41 14.27 -4.12
C LYS A 216 -17.51 13.20 -4.15
N PHE A 217 -17.17 11.97 -4.54
CA PHE A 217 -18.11 10.84 -4.54
C PHE A 217 -18.65 10.50 -3.15
N LYS A 218 -17.86 10.74 -2.10
CA LYS A 218 -18.26 10.55 -0.69
C LYS A 218 -18.98 11.77 -0.09
N GLY A 219 -19.30 12.79 -0.89
CA GLY A 219 -20.06 13.96 -0.44
C GLY A 219 -19.21 15.10 0.11
N ILE A 220 -17.88 15.04 0.01
CA ILE A 220 -17.00 16.16 0.36
C ILE A 220 -17.00 17.18 -0.78
N GLU A 221 -17.15 18.45 -0.45
CA GLU A 221 -17.05 19.54 -1.41
C GLU A 221 -15.62 19.64 -1.97
N VAL A 222 -15.51 19.82 -3.28
CA VAL A 222 -14.23 19.96 -3.98
C VAL A 222 -14.24 21.19 -4.87
N ASN A 223 -13.05 21.73 -5.15
CA ASN A 223 -12.95 22.89 -6.03
C ASN A 223 -13.53 22.59 -7.44
N PRO A 224 -14.34 23.49 -8.03
CA PRO A 224 -14.85 23.32 -9.39
C PRO A 224 -13.76 23.15 -10.45
N GLN A 225 -12.59 23.77 -10.25
CA GLN A 225 -11.47 23.69 -11.19
C GLN A 225 -10.81 22.30 -11.22
N LEU A 226 -11.00 21.46 -10.19
CA LEU A 226 -10.32 20.18 -10.03
C LEU A 226 -10.33 19.33 -11.31
N GLU A 227 -11.43 19.30 -12.05
CA GLU A 227 -11.57 18.49 -13.27
C GLU A 227 -10.66 18.96 -14.39
N SER A 228 -10.53 20.27 -14.62
CA SER A 228 -9.72 20.86 -15.70
C SER A 228 -8.22 20.85 -15.40
N LEU A 229 -7.83 20.80 -14.11
CA LEU A 229 -6.40 20.78 -13.74
C LEU A 229 -5.68 19.58 -14.35
N SER A 230 -4.58 19.83 -15.04
CA SER A 230 -3.74 18.76 -15.58
C SER A 230 -2.29 19.17 -15.60
N LEU A 231 -1.41 18.18 -15.56
CA LEU A 231 0.01 18.33 -15.80
C LEU A 231 0.37 17.48 -17.00
N GLU A 232 1.14 18.06 -17.91
CA GLU A 232 1.67 17.34 -19.05
C GLU A 232 2.72 16.32 -18.63
N ARG A 233 2.77 15.21 -19.37
CA ARG A 233 3.89 14.28 -19.28
C ARG A 233 5.06 14.78 -20.11
N ASP A 234 6.22 14.28 -19.76
CA ASP A 234 7.40 14.33 -20.61
C ASP A 234 7.38 13.08 -21.49
N ASP A 235 7.06 13.27 -22.77
CA ASP A 235 6.97 12.20 -23.76
C ASP A 235 8.27 12.05 -24.57
N ASP A 236 9.22 13.00 -24.49
CA ASP A 236 10.52 12.96 -25.18
C ASP A 236 11.59 12.16 -24.39
N ILE A 237 11.18 11.02 -23.82
CA ILE A 237 12.13 10.12 -23.15
C ILE A 237 12.75 9.21 -24.20
N GLN A 238 14.05 9.40 -24.43
CA GLN A 238 14.81 8.51 -25.30
C GLN A 238 14.74 7.06 -24.79
N LYS A 239 14.26 6.18 -25.67
CA LYS A 239 14.08 4.76 -25.38
C LYS A 239 15.37 4.03 -25.71
N ILE A 240 16.23 3.87 -24.72
CA ILE A 240 17.48 3.12 -24.86
C ILE A 240 17.15 1.63 -25.02
N TYR A 241 17.82 0.98 -25.96
CA TYR A 241 17.75 -0.45 -26.25
C TYR A 241 19.11 -0.96 -26.75
N LEU A 242 19.30 -2.28 -26.77
CA LEU A 242 20.46 -2.96 -27.35
C LEU A 242 20.11 -3.40 -28.76
N THR A 243 20.89 -2.99 -29.76
CA THR A 243 20.73 -3.45 -31.15
C THR A 243 21.21 -4.90 -31.28
N PHE A 244 20.99 -5.54 -32.43
CA PHE A 244 21.54 -6.88 -32.66
C PHE A 244 23.07 -6.88 -32.59
N GLU A 245 23.74 -5.83 -33.06
CA GLU A 245 25.19 -5.67 -32.98
C GLU A 245 25.67 -5.59 -31.53
N ASP A 246 24.95 -4.86 -30.67
CA ASP A 246 25.27 -4.82 -29.23
C ASP A 246 25.11 -6.20 -28.58
N LEU A 247 24.05 -6.93 -28.93
CA LEU A 247 23.82 -8.29 -28.42
C LEU A 247 24.94 -9.24 -28.85
N ILE A 248 25.41 -9.13 -30.10
CA ILE A 248 26.56 -9.90 -30.60
C ILE A 248 27.83 -9.56 -29.81
N LYS A 249 28.11 -8.28 -29.56
CA LYS A 249 29.25 -7.86 -28.71
C LYS A 249 29.15 -8.47 -27.31
N ILE A 250 27.96 -8.46 -26.72
CA ILE A 250 27.71 -9.07 -25.41
C ILE A 250 27.93 -10.59 -25.47
N GLU A 251 27.38 -11.29 -26.46
CA GLU A 251 27.56 -12.75 -26.62
C GLU A 251 29.04 -13.14 -26.68
N ASN A 252 29.83 -12.35 -27.43
CA ASN A 252 31.24 -12.57 -27.74
C ASN A 252 32.24 -12.03 -26.69
N ILE A 253 31.78 -11.55 -25.53
CA ILE A 253 32.71 -11.19 -24.45
C ILE A 253 33.58 -12.41 -24.11
N ASP A 254 34.89 -12.17 -24.05
CA ASP A 254 35.89 -13.15 -23.67
C ASP A 254 35.53 -13.82 -22.33
N LYS A 255 35.59 -15.15 -22.30
CA LYS A 255 35.20 -15.94 -21.12
C LYS A 255 36.10 -15.63 -19.93
N ASP A 256 37.37 -15.32 -20.16
CA ASP A 256 38.32 -15.04 -19.09
C ASP A 256 38.03 -13.70 -18.38
N LYS A 257 37.25 -12.82 -19.01
CA LYS A 257 36.76 -11.57 -18.42
C LYS A 257 35.48 -11.73 -17.60
N LEU A 258 34.85 -12.90 -17.63
CA LEU A 258 33.55 -13.14 -17.01
C LEU A 258 33.67 -14.05 -15.79
N THR A 259 33.38 -13.50 -14.61
CA THR A 259 33.07 -14.33 -13.44
C THR A 259 31.82 -15.16 -13.69
N GLU A 260 31.61 -16.22 -12.93
CA GLU A 260 30.41 -17.08 -13.04
C GLU A 260 29.11 -16.25 -12.95
N SER A 261 29.06 -15.28 -12.04
CA SER A 261 27.90 -14.39 -11.86
C SER A 261 27.67 -13.45 -13.04
N LEU A 262 28.74 -12.95 -13.67
CA LEU A 262 28.63 -12.12 -14.87
C LEU A 262 28.24 -12.96 -16.09
N ASN A 263 28.78 -14.16 -16.24
CA ASN A 263 28.36 -15.10 -17.30
C ASN A 263 26.89 -15.51 -17.13
N ASN A 264 26.42 -15.73 -15.89
CA ASN A 264 25.02 -15.98 -15.60
C ASN A 264 24.12 -14.79 -15.95
N THR A 265 24.55 -13.58 -15.59
CA THR A 265 23.83 -12.35 -15.92
C THR A 265 23.80 -12.10 -17.43
N LYS A 266 24.91 -12.35 -18.12
CA LYS A 266 25.02 -12.26 -19.58
C LYS A 266 23.98 -13.15 -20.26
N ASP A 267 23.92 -14.42 -19.88
CA ASP A 267 22.95 -15.36 -20.42
C ASP A 267 21.50 -14.87 -20.16
N TRP A 268 21.21 -14.37 -18.96
CA TRP A 268 19.90 -13.77 -18.66
C TRP A 268 19.58 -12.53 -19.51
N LEU A 269 20.56 -11.67 -19.76
CA LEU A 269 20.41 -10.48 -20.58
C LEU A 269 20.03 -10.86 -22.02
N ILE A 270 20.73 -11.82 -22.61
CA ILE A 270 20.42 -12.35 -23.95
C ILE A 270 19.02 -12.97 -23.96
N ILE A 271 18.67 -13.82 -22.99
CA ILE A 271 17.33 -14.40 -22.89
C ILE A 271 16.25 -13.32 -22.83
N SER A 272 16.45 -12.28 -22.01
CA SER A 272 15.49 -11.18 -21.88
C SER A 272 15.31 -10.39 -23.18
N ALA A 273 16.39 -10.24 -23.97
CA ALA A 273 16.39 -9.54 -25.26
C ALA A 273 15.74 -10.34 -26.40
N TYR A 274 15.68 -11.67 -26.27
CA TYR A 274 15.07 -12.55 -27.28
C TYR A 274 13.70 -13.11 -26.91
N LEU A 275 13.25 -12.99 -25.64
CA LEU A 275 11.89 -13.40 -25.22
C LEU A 275 10.96 -12.23 -24.89
N GLY A 276 11.48 -11.02 -24.65
CA GLY A 276 10.66 -9.83 -24.44
C GLY A 276 9.86 -9.79 -23.11
N GLN A 277 10.21 -10.63 -22.14
CA GLN A 277 9.47 -10.75 -20.88
C GLN A 277 9.98 -9.80 -19.78
N ARG A 278 9.19 -9.58 -18.73
CA ARG A 278 9.57 -8.70 -17.60
C ARG A 278 10.52 -9.44 -16.68
N ILE A 279 11.40 -8.74 -15.97
CA ILE A 279 12.35 -9.35 -15.03
C ILE A 279 11.66 -10.24 -13.99
N SER A 280 10.53 -9.80 -13.45
CA SER A 280 9.76 -10.57 -12.48
C SER A 280 9.27 -11.91 -13.04
N ASP A 281 9.14 -12.02 -14.36
CA ASP A 281 8.73 -13.24 -15.06
C ASP A 281 9.98 -14.06 -15.45
N PHE A 282 10.89 -13.49 -16.25
CA PHE A 282 12.00 -14.28 -16.82
C PHE A 282 12.99 -14.80 -15.79
N MET A 283 13.22 -14.10 -14.67
CA MET A 283 14.08 -14.58 -13.59
C MET A 283 13.59 -15.86 -12.93
N HIS A 284 12.36 -16.29 -13.21
CA HIS A 284 11.73 -17.48 -12.63
C HIS A 284 11.42 -18.55 -13.68
N PHE A 285 11.98 -18.43 -14.89
CA PHE A 285 11.82 -19.47 -15.90
C PHE A 285 12.54 -20.75 -15.51
N THR A 286 11.89 -21.87 -15.79
CA THR A 286 12.39 -23.21 -15.53
C THR A 286 12.24 -24.06 -16.78
N ASP A 287 13.09 -25.06 -16.92
CA ASP A 287 13.07 -26.02 -18.04
C ASP A 287 11.73 -26.76 -18.14
N LYS A 288 11.05 -26.98 -17.00
CA LYS A 288 9.72 -27.61 -16.92
C LYS A 288 8.60 -26.83 -17.62
N GLN A 289 8.81 -25.54 -17.86
CA GLN A 289 7.86 -24.69 -18.57
C GLN A 289 8.01 -24.78 -20.09
N ILE A 290 9.05 -25.46 -20.58
CA ILE A 290 9.29 -25.65 -22.01
C ILE A 290 8.59 -26.92 -22.46
N ARG A 291 7.76 -26.79 -23.51
CA ARG A 291 7.15 -27.91 -24.23
C ARG A 291 7.62 -27.92 -25.68
N VAL A 292 7.62 -29.10 -26.29
CA VAL A 292 7.86 -29.27 -27.72
C VAL A 292 6.57 -29.76 -28.35
N GLU A 293 6.00 -28.94 -29.24
CA GLU A 293 4.76 -29.22 -29.97
C GLU A 293 5.07 -29.02 -31.45
N ASP A 294 4.82 -30.03 -32.30
CA ASP A 294 5.13 -30.01 -33.74
C ASP A 294 6.58 -29.58 -34.07
N GLY A 295 7.54 -30.05 -33.27
CA GLY A 295 8.96 -29.69 -33.41
C GLY A 295 9.30 -28.26 -33.00
N LYS A 296 8.37 -27.51 -32.40
CA LYS A 296 8.55 -26.13 -31.95
C LYS A 296 8.67 -26.06 -30.43
N HIS A 297 9.71 -25.40 -29.94
CA HIS A 297 9.88 -25.12 -28.52
C HIS A 297 8.99 -23.96 -28.09
N LEU A 298 8.09 -24.21 -27.15
CA LEU A 298 7.16 -23.24 -26.57
C LEU A 298 7.43 -23.11 -25.07
N LEU A 299 7.41 -21.87 -24.55
CA LEU A 299 7.53 -21.58 -23.14
C LEU A 299 6.18 -21.11 -22.60
N GLU A 300 5.60 -21.87 -21.66
CA GLU A 300 4.32 -21.55 -21.04
C GLU A 300 4.49 -21.16 -19.56
N PHE A 301 3.96 -19.99 -19.18
CA PHE A 301 4.08 -19.47 -17.83
C PHE A 301 2.94 -18.50 -17.49
N THR A 302 2.73 -18.28 -16.18
CA THR A 302 1.77 -17.27 -15.70
C THR A 302 2.51 -16.00 -15.33
N GLN A 303 2.13 -14.86 -15.93
CA GLN A 303 2.76 -13.57 -15.66
C GLN A 303 2.47 -13.09 -14.24
N LYS A 304 3.49 -12.69 -13.48
CA LYS A 304 3.32 -12.25 -12.09
C LYS A 304 2.46 -10.99 -11.96
N LYS A 305 2.57 -10.06 -12.92
CA LYS A 305 1.91 -8.74 -12.81
C LYS A 305 0.41 -8.80 -13.12
N THR A 306 0.06 -9.55 -14.16
CA THR A 306 -1.28 -9.60 -14.77
C THR A 306 -2.03 -10.90 -14.45
N ASN A 307 -1.35 -11.90 -13.90
CA ASN A 307 -1.88 -13.25 -13.63
C ASN A 307 -2.45 -13.94 -14.89
N LYS A 308 -1.91 -13.61 -16.06
CA LYS A 308 -2.33 -14.16 -17.34
C LYS A 308 -1.44 -15.36 -17.69
N LEU A 309 -2.06 -16.48 -18.08
CA LEU A 309 -1.35 -17.61 -18.69
C LEU A 309 -0.92 -17.22 -20.10
N THR A 310 0.36 -17.42 -20.41
CA THR A 310 0.98 -17.02 -21.66
C THR A 310 1.86 -18.14 -22.18
N THR A 311 1.76 -18.41 -23.48
CA THR A 311 2.65 -19.30 -24.22
C THR A 311 3.37 -18.49 -25.30
N ILE A 312 4.70 -18.56 -25.33
CA ILE A 312 5.54 -17.86 -26.31
C ILE A 312 6.49 -18.83 -27.02
N PRO A 313 6.90 -18.56 -28.27
CA PRO A 313 7.95 -19.34 -28.91
C PRO A 313 9.30 -19.09 -28.23
N VAL A 314 10.12 -20.14 -28.14
CA VAL A 314 11.49 -20.02 -27.64
C VAL A 314 12.42 -19.70 -28.81
N HIS A 315 13.07 -18.54 -28.76
CA HIS A 315 13.98 -18.11 -29.80
C HIS A 315 15.22 -19.03 -29.88
N PRO A 316 15.79 -19.32 -31.08
CA PRO A 316 16.97 -20.19 -31.22
C PRO A 316 18.16 -19.80 -30.33
N LYS A 317 18.43 -18.50 -30.17
CA LYS A 317 19.44 -17.98 -29.24
C LYS A 317 19.22 -18.39 -27.77
N VAL A 318 17.97 -18.57 -27.36
CA VAL A 318 17.66 -19.08 -26.02
C VAL A 318 17.93 -20.58 -25.95
N ILE A 319 17.61 -21.33 -27.01
CA ILE A 319 17.94 -22.76 -27.10
C ILE A 319 19.46 -22.98 -27.03
N GLU A 320 20.27 -22.17 -27.71
CA GLU A 320 21.74 -22.20 -27.62
C GLU A 320 22.22 -22.07 -26.16
N ILE A 321 21.64 -21.12 -25.39
CA ILE A 321 21.98 -20.91 -23.98
C ILE A 321 21.53 -22.10 -23.11
N LEU A 322 20.33 -22.64 -23.36
CA LEU A 322 19.85 -23.82 -22.63
C LEU A 322 20.76 -25.03 -22.89
N ASN A 323 21.16 -25.26 -24.13
CA ASN A 323 22.07 -26.34 -24.50
C ASN A 323 23.44 -26.19 -23.81
N LYS A 324 24.00 -24.97 -23.79
CA LYS A 324 25.22 -24.64 -23.01
C LYS A 324 25.07 -24.96 -21.51
N ARG A 325 23.84 -24.94 -20.98
CA ARG A 325 23.50 -25.12 -19.56
C ARG A 325 22.79 -26.44 -19.26
N ASN A 326 23.03 -27.48 -20.07
CA ASN A 326 22.45 -28.82 -19.88
C ASN A 326 20.91 -28.78 -19.80
N GLY A 327 20.29 -28.00 -20.69
CA GLY A 327 18.84 -27.84 -20.79
C GLY A 327 18.20 -26.90 -19.79
N LYS A 328 18.98 -26.24 -18.92
CA LYS A 328 18.45 -25.40 -17.82
C LYS A 328 18.62 -23.91 -18.07
N PHE A 329 17.68 -23.12 -17.55
CA PHE A 329 17.84 -21.67 -17.48
C PHE A 329 19.00 -21.26 -16.55
N PRO A 330 19.52 -20.03 -16.68
CA PRO A 330 20.51 -19.53 -15.73
C PRO A 330 19.93 -19.45 -14.32
N TYR A 331 20.78 -19.49 -13.28
CA TYR A 331 20.27 -19.43 -11.91
C TYR A 331 19.69 -18.05 -11.62
N SER A 332 18.64 -18.00 -10.79
CA SER A 332 17.95 -16.75 -10.47
C SER A 332 18.85 -15.81 -9.65
N ILE A 333 18.71 -14.52 -9.92
CA ILE A 333 19.42 -13.43 -9.22
C ILE A 333 18.41 -12.37 -8.83
N SER A 334 18.64 -11.70 -7.70
CA SER A 334 17.78 -10.60 -7.25
C SER A 334 17.76 -9.47 -8.27
N ASP A 335 16.63 -8.81 -8.45
CA ASP A 335 16.47 -7.68 -9.39
C ASP A 335 17.55 -6.60 -9.20
N GLN A 336 17.96 -6.31 -7.97
CA GLN A 336 19.01 -5.33 -7.68
C GLN A 336 20.37 -5.79 -8.24
N LYS A 337 20.85 -6.97 -7.81
CA LYS A 337 22.11 -7.55 -8.33
C LYS A 337 22.09 -7.71 -9.86
N TYR A 338 20.97 -8.11 -10.45
CA TYR A 338 20.86 -8.18 -11.90
C TYR A 338 21.12 -6.81 -12.56
N ASN A 339 20.50 -5.75 -12.05
CA ASN A 339 20.72 -4.40 -12.57
C ASN A 339 22.17 -3.92 -12.42
N ASP A 340 22.84 -4.31 -11.32
CA ASP A 340 24.25 -3.98 -11.12
C ASP A 340 25.14 -4.76 -12.11
N TYR A 341 24.91 -6.07 -12.25
CA TYR A 341 25.72 -6.93 -13.10
C TYR A 341 25.51 -6.71 -14.59
N ILE A 342 24.31 -6.37 -15.07
CA ILE A 342 24.13 -6.07 -16.51
C ILE A 342 24.91 -4.84 -16.94
N LYS A 343 25.15 -3.88 -16.06
CA LYS A 343 25.98 -2.71 -16.36
C LYS A 343 27.43 -3.11 -16.56
N GLU A 344 27.96 -3.96 -15.69
CA GLU A 344 29.32 -4.50 -15.82
C GLU A 344 29.44 -5.39 -17.07
N VAL A 345 28.46 -6.24 -17.37
CA VAL A 345 28.43 -7.04 -18.61
C VAL A 345 28.47 -6.13 -19.84
N CYS A 346 27.62 -5.10 -19.91
CA CYS A 346 27.60 -4.16 -21.03
C CYS A 346 28.88 -3.31 -21.13
N LYS A 347 29.52 -3.01 -19.99
CA LYS A 347 30.81 -2.32 -19.94
C LYS A 347 31.94 -3.19 -20.48
N LEU A 348 31.96 -4.49 -20.14
CA LEU A 348 32.91 -5.47 -20.69
C LEU A 348 32.69 -5.73 -22.19
N ALA A 349 31.46 -5.56 -22.68
CA ALA A 349 31.11 -5.55 -24.11
C ALA A 349 31.45 -4.21 -24.81
N GLU A 350 32.08 -3.28 -24.10
CA GLU A 350 32.54 -1.99 -24.63
C GLU A 350 31.42 -1.11 -25.22
N LEU A 351 30.21 -1.18 -24.66
CA LEU A 351 29.05 -0.34 -25.04
C LEU A 351 29.18 1.08 -24.48
N ASN A 352 30.20 1.79 -24.96
CA ASN A 352 30.63 3.10 -24.49
C ASN A 352 30.01 4.28 -25.25
N GLU A 353 29.11 4.04 -26.20
CA GLU A 353 28.57 5.10 -27.04
C GLU A 353 27.85 6.19 -26.20
N PRO A 354 28.15 7.48 -26.44
CA PRO A 354 27.46 8.58 -25.77
C PRO A 354 25.97 8.56 -26.09
N THR A 355 25.16 8.31 -25.07
CA THR A 355 23.71 8.14 -25.20
C THR A 355 23.02 9.10 -24.25
N LYS A 356 22.02 9.85 -24.76
CA LYS A 356 21.17 10.68 -23.90
C LYS A 356 20.20 9.77 -23.13
N GLY A 357 20.12 9.99 -21.82
CA GLY A 357 19.29 9.21 -20.92
C GLY A 357 19.31 9.78 -19.51
N SER A 358 18.74 9.03 -18.55
CA SER A 358 18.70 9.46 -17.16
C SER A 358 19.16 8.34 -16.23
N LYS A 359 20.03 8.67 -15.27
CA LYS A 359 20.41 7.78 -14.17
C LYS A 359 20.15 8.43 -12.82
N LEU A 360 20.02 7.62 -11.77
CA LEU A 360 19.93 8.12 -10.40
C LEU A 360 21.31 8.63 -9.99
N ILE A 361 21.37 9.88 -9.55
CA ILE A 361 22.57 10.54 -9.03
C ILE A 361 22.18 11.16 -7.69
N GLU A 362 23.11 11.13 -6.75
CA GLU A 362 22.96 11.82 -5.48
C GLU A 362 22.84 13.34 -5.72
N THR A 363 21.91 14.00 -5.02
CA THR A 363 21.68 15.44 -5.23
C THR A 363 22.86 16.28 -4.75
N GLU A 364 23.40 15.88 -3.60
CA GLU A 364 24.55 16.50 -2.94
C GLU A 364 25.37 15.39 -2.26
N THR A 365 26.69 15.59 -2.14
CA THR A 365 27.59 14.63 -1.50
C THR A 365 27.10 14.30 -0.09
N ASP A 366 26.98 13.01 0.22
CA ASP A 366 26.54 12.47 1.52
C ASP A 366 25.11 12.84 1.95
N SER A 367 24.28 13.36 1.04
CA SER A 367 22.87 13.65 1.34
C SER A 367 22.02 12.40 1.49
N GLY A 368 22.43 11.27 0.89
CA GLY A 368 21.60 10.06 0.78
C GLY A 368 20.37 10.23 -0.10
N ILE A 369 20.20 11.38 -0.77
CA ILE A 369 19.03 11.71 -1.59
C ILE A 369 19.39 11.53 -3.06
N PHE A 370 18.75 10.56 -3.71
CA PHE A 370 18.96 10.28 -5.12
C PHE A 370 17.83 10.86 -5.99
N ARG A 371 18.22 11.46 -7.11
CA ARG A 371 17.30 12.00 -8.14
C ARG A 371 17.73 11.56 -9.53
N LYS A 372 16.75 11.42 -10.43
CA LYS A 372 17.04 11.11 -11.83
C LYS A 372 17.56 12.38 -12.51
N LYS A 373 18.81 12.35 -12.95
CA LYS A 373 19.40 13.42 -13.76
C LYS A 373 19.46 12.97 -15.21
N THR A 374 18.91 13.78 -16.10
CA THR A 374 19.04 13.59 -17.55
C THR A 374 20.35 14.18 -18.03
N GLY A 375 21.04 13.48 -18.92
CA GLY A 375 22.33 13.88 -19.46
C GLY A 375 22.80 12.93 -20.54
N ILE A 376 24.05 13.07 -20.95
CA ILE A 376 24.74 12.16 -21.85
C ILE A 376 25.63 11.26 -21.01
N TYR A 377 25.47 9.95 -21.15
CA TYR A 377 26.23 8.94 -20.42
C TYR A 377 26.68 7.85 -21.38
N LYS A 378 27.63 7.02 -20.96
CA LYS A 378 27.95 5.80 -21.71
C LYS A 378 26.73 4.87 -21.66
N LYS A 379 26.42 4.20 -22.76
CA LYS A 379 25.21 3.37 -22.83
C LYS A 379 25.12 2.32 -21.74
N TRP A 380 26.24 1.67 -21.40
CA TRP A 380 26.28 0.70 -20.30
C TRP A 380 25.88 1.29 -18.94
N GLU A 381 25.99 2.60 -18.71
CA GLU A 381 25.55 3.23 -17.45
C GLU A 381 24.02 3.30 -17.34
N LEU A 382 23.34 3.26 -18.49
CA LEU A 382 21.91 3.49 -18.65
C LEU A 382 21.11 2.20 -18.76
N VAL A 383 21.77 1.04 -18.87
CA VAL A 383 21.07 -0.24 -18.92
C VAL A 383 20.43 -0.55 -17.57
N THR A 384 19.20 -1.04 -17.65
CA THR A 384 18.39 -1.53 -16.52
C THR A 384 17.64 -2.77 -16.99
N SER A 385 17.00 -3.49 -16.08
CA SER A 385 16.39 -4.79 -16.38
C SER A 385 15.38 -4.78 -17.53
N HIS A 386 14.70 -3.65 -17.73
CA HIS A 386 13.75 -3.46 -18.82
C HIS A 386 14.41 -3.32 -20.21
N ILE A 387 15.74 -3.22 -20.29
CA ILE A 387 16.48 -3.09 -21.55
C ILE A 387 16.19 -4.27 -22.47
N GLY A 388 16.17 -5.50 -21.97
CA GLY A 388 15.92 -6.70 -22.79
C GLY A 388 14.56 -6.64 -23.48
N ARG A 389 13.49 -6.35 -22.74
CA ARG A 389 12.15 -6.19 -23.32
C ARG A 389 12.07 -5.06 -24.35
N ARG A 390 12.78 -3.95 -24.13
CA ARG A 390 12.86 -2.84 -25.11
C ARG A 390 13.66 -3.23 -26.35
N SER A 391 14.76 -3.94 -26.19
CA SER A 391 15.56 -4.51 -27.29
C SER A 391 14.72 -5.46 -28.12
N PHE A 392 14.01 -6.41 -27.48
CA PHE A 392 13.09 -7.30 -28.18
C PHE A 392 12.05 -6.52 -29.01
N ALA A 393 11.32 -5.62 -28.34
CA ALA A 393 10.27 -4.84 -29.00
C ALA A 393 10.83 -4.03 -30.17
N THR A 394 11.97 -3.37 -30.00
CA THR A 394 12.55 -2.48 -31.01
C THR A 394 13.19 -3.26 -32.17
N ASN A 395 13.99 -4.29 -31.87
CA ASN A 395 14.76 -5.02 -32.87
C ASN A 395 13.88 -5.87 -33.79
N PHE A 396 12.78 -6.41 -33.27
CA PHE A 396 11.85 -7.23 -34.03
C PHE A 396 10.67 -6.45 -34.63
N TYR A 397 10.44 -5.19 -34.22
CA TYR A 397 9.44 -4.33 -34.86
C TYR A 397 9.72 -4.18 -36.35
N GLY A 398 8.70 -4.28 -37.19
CA GLY A 398 8.85 -4.25 -38.65
C GLY A 398 9.44 -5.52 -39.30
N LYS A 399 9.94 -6.48 -38.49
CA LYS A 399 10.39 -7.81 -38.93
C LYS A 399 9.36 -8.90 -38.64
N ILE A 400 8.72 -8.80 -37.48
CA ILE A 400 7.63 -9.68 -37.04
C ILE A 400 6.34 -8.84 -37.03
N PRO A 401 5.19 -9.39 -37.48
CA PRO A 401 3.91 -8.72 -37.37
C PRO A 401 3.66 -8.18 -35.95
N THR A 402 3.25 -6.91 -35.85
CA THR A 402 3.07 -6.21 -34.57
C THR A 402 2.12 -6.94 -33.63
N SER A 403 1.07 -7.59 -34.16
CA SER A 403 0.14 -8.41 -33.39
C SER A 403 0.83 -9.54 -32.61
N TYR A 404 1.79 -10.23 -33.23
CA TYR A 404 2.56 -11.29 -32.56
C TYR A 404 3.52 -10.71 -31.51
N LEU A 405 4.15 -9.57 -31.78
CA LEU A 405 5.01 -8.90 -30.80
C LEU A 405 4.22 -8.45 -29.56
N ILE A 406 3.02 -7.88 -29.77
CA ILE A 406 2.10 -7.50 -28.68
C ILE A 406 1.69 -8.74 -27.88
N ASN A 407 1.37 -9.85 -28.55
CA ASN A 407 1.01 -11.10 -27.90
C ASN A 407 2.17 -11.66 -27.05
N ILE A 408 3.37 -11.79 -27.62
CA ILE A 408 4.56 -12.27 -26.92
C ILE A 408 4.86 -11.38 -25.71
N THR A 409 4.93 -10.07 -25.91
CA THR A 409 5.25 -9.14 -24.82
C THR A 409 4.08 -8.95 -23.84
N ASN A 410 2.87 -9.39 -24.17
CA ASN A 410 1.63 -9.19 -23.40
C ASN A 410 1.41 -7.72 -23.01
N HIS A 411 1.42 -6.84 -24.01
CA HIS A 411 0.85 -5.49 -23.84
C HIS A 411 -0.66 -5.55 -24.04
N ALA A 412 -1.40 -4.73 -23.28
CA ALA A 412 -2.87 -4.73 -23.37
C ALA A 412 -3.36 -4.00 -24.62
N THR A 413 -2.59 -2.99 -25.07
CA THR A 413 -2.90 -2.20 -26.26
C THR A 413 -1.66 -1.99 -27.10
N GLU A 414 -1.86 -1.71 -28.40
CA GLU A 414 -0.77 -1.37 -29.31
C GLU A 414 -0.04 -0.09 -28.90
N SER A 415 -0.78 0.94 -28.48
CA SER A 415 -0.19 2.19 -27.96
C SER A 415 0.80 1.93 -26.80
N GLN A 416 0.49 1.00 -25.89
CA GLN A 416 1.42 0.59 -24.83
C GLN A 416 2.65 -0.15 -25.36
N PHE A 417 2.52 -0.94 -26.42
CA PHE A 417 3.67 -1.61 -27.04
C PHE A 417 4.56 -0.61 -27.78
N LEU A 418 3.99 0.32 -28.54
CA LEU A 418 4.72 1.36 -29.26
C LEU A 418 5.52 2.28 -28.31
N SER A 419 5.09 2.44 -27.05
CA SER A 419 5.89 3.14 -26.05
C SER A 419 7.23 2.45 -25.71
N TYR A 420 7.43 1.18 -26.11
CA TYR A 420 8.69 0.44 -25.95
C TYR A 420 9.56 0.46 -27.21
N VAL A 421 8.99 0.72 -28.38
CA VAL A 421 9.71 0.75 -29.65
C VAL A 421 10.56 2.01 -29.74
N GLY A 422 11.88 1.83 -29.79
CA GLY A 422 12.90 2.89 -29.85
C GLY A 422 13.31 3.32 -31.26
N LYS A 423 12.52 2.98 -32.30
CA LYS A 423 12.79 3.41 -33.68
C LYS A 423 12.34 4.86 -33.89
N SER A 424 13.20 5.65 -34.52
CA SER A 424 12.87 7.00 -34.96
C SER A 424 12.07 6.97 -36.26
N ASN A 425 11.42 8.08 -36.62
CA ASN A 425 10.79 8.23 -37.94
C ASN A 425 11.77 7.96 -39.09
N LYS A 426 13.05 8.30 -38.91
CA LYS A 426 14.13 8.02 -39.87
C LYS A 426 14.37 6.52 -40.03
N ASP A 427 14.36 5.77 -38.93
CA ASP A 427 14.55 4.31 -38.97
C ASP A 427 13.37 3.63 -39.66
N LEU A 428 12.15 4.07 -39.35
CA LEU A 428 10.93 3.57 -40.01
C LEU A 428 10.96 3.86 -41.51
N ALA A 429 11.31 5.09 -41.92
CA ALA A 429 11.43 5.44 -43.33
C ALA A 429 12.44 4.55 -44.08
N LYS A 430 13.61 4.26 -43.46
CA LYS A 430 14.60 3.34 -44.02
C LYS A 430 14.09 1.91 -44.17
N GLU A 431 13.26 1.44 -43.25
CA GLU A 431 12.68 0.10 -43.33
C GLU A 431 11.55 0.02 -44.36
N THR A 432 10.78 1.10 -44.52
CA THR A 432 9.74 1.18 -45.55
C THR A 432 10.32 1.01 -46.96
N PHE A 433 11.55 1.46 -47.22
CA PHE A 433 12.26 1.20 -48.49
C PHE A 433 12.52 -0.28 -48.80
N LYS A 434 12.23 -1.22 -47.89
CA LYS A 434 12.31 -2.66 -48.21
C LYS A 434 11.02 -3.20 -48.84
N TYR A 435 9.94 -2.41 -48.79
CA TYR A 435 8.63 -2.76 -49.31
C TYR A 435 8.31 -2.08 -50.65
N PHE A 436 9.11 -1.09 -51.04
CA PHE A 436 9.19 -0.52 -52.37
C PHE A 436 10.48 -1.01 -53.02
#